data_AF-A0A496PD02-F1
#
_entry.id   AF-A0A496PD02-F1
#
_cell.length_a   1.000
_cell.length_b   1.000
_cell.length_c   1.000
_cell.angle_alpha   90.00
_cell.angle_beta   90.00
_cell.angle_gamma   90.00
#
_symmetry.space_group_name_H-M   'P 1'
#
loop_
_entity.id
_entity.type
_entity.pdbx_description
1 polymer ?
#
loop_
_entity_poly.entity_id
_entity_poly.type
_entity_poly.pdbx_seq_one_letter_code
_entity_poly.pdbx_strand_id
1 'polypeptide(L)'
;MKNLLNNDMCIIFQPYIDDVERGILEILHSAKNDIDFPDTENIIRTIVNEYSKDALFITTRVQLLLKEENFNNNDIQYYNWASTDEARRVLQERFPEVVRLLEVKKKHIVALVKEVLFCFIKDLDKLRELDFPAGNRLHEIIISAGDSHRGGKRVCFLETDKGKLVYKPRSVFIDYMAIQAASIINKGLSRDMTIIIPKVLDCGNYGWQEFVSRIPVTSKNELAMYYKSLGGLNAFFATFGGLDFHYENLTVVRNKAIPLDLETAFGEFRQARKIAGMTGITGIISQTLVLAGVDTLILPPLARNERFDIDLSPVTDGLPQESQTLKSSRISAPEAGGVEMVLENSIISKPAPFESYLELEECHPRSYVDKFHEGYKQVILAIFLYRDDLVDLLSNLSGIKNRCVIRPTSTYASFLNTSYHPNYLKSWENRKKLFGLLKFPPKVPKRIGKQALDLECESLMDGEYPYFTADILADFMSVVPNEVSQGENDSLEDFHVAPLEFLKNIDFMPLDTIRYLHYGAFAGIDSSVWATRDHGEIPPFFDLKVDN
;
A
#
# COMPACT_ATOMS: atom_id res chain seq x y z
N MET A 1 27.97 14.35 -14.08
CA MET A 1 26.92 14.29 -15.12
C MET A 1 25.58 13.75 -14.60
N LYS A 2 25.50 12.68 -13.78
CA LYS A 2 24.23 12.28 -13.12
C LYS A 2 23.61 13.32 -12.18
N ASN A 3 24.41 14.14 -11.48
CA ASN A 3 23.92 15.23 -10.62
C ASN A 3 23.50 16.51 -11.38
N LEU A 4 23.93 16.68 -12.64
CA LEU A 4 23.50 17.84 -13.44
C LEU A 4 22.08 17.63 -13.96
N LEU A 5 21.79 16.44 -14.52
CA LEU A 5 20.45 16.06 -14.99
C LEU A 5 19.34 16.15 -13.91
N ASN A 6 19.67 15.88 -12.63
CA ASN A 6 18.68 15.98 -11.55
C ASN A 6 18.42 17.44 -11.12
N ASN A 7 19.44 18.31 -11.11
CA ASN A 7 19.26 19.72 -10.81
C ASN A 7 18.60 20.46 -11.98
N ASP A 8 18.88 20.05 -13.23
CA ASP A 8 18.37 20.70 -14.44
C ASP A 8 16.85 20.52 -14.60
N MET A 9 16.30 19.36 -14.20
CA MET A 9 14.85 19.09 -14.30
C MET A 9 14.01 19.77 -13.21
N CYS A 10 14.64 20.23 -12.12
CA CYS A 10 13.94 20.90 -11.03
C CYS A 10 13.82 22.42 -11.23
N ILE A 11 14.60 22.99 -12.15
CA ILE A 11 14.80 24.45 -12.25
C ILE A 11 13.50 25.24 -12.43
N ILE A 12 12.55 24.71 -13.21
CA ILE A 12 11.27 25.39 -13.50
C ILE A 12 10.37 25.50 -12.26
N PHE A 13 10.59 24.63 -11.26
CA PHE A 13 9.85 24.62 -10.00
C PHE A 13 10.76 24.85 -8.77
N GLN A 14 11.99 25.32 -8.98
CA GLN A 14 12.94 25.63 -7.90
C GLN A 14 12.38 26.59 -6.85
N PRO A 15 11.61 27.65 -7.18
CA PRO A 15 11.04 28.53 -6.16
C PRO A 15 10.13 27.81 -5.16
N TYR A 16 9.47 26.73 -5.57
CA TYR A 16 8.63 25.93 -4.68
C TYR A 16 9.47 25.01 -3.79
N ILE A 17 10.60 24.51 -4.29
CA ILE A 17 11.58 23.80 -3.46
C ILE A 17 12.10 24.73 -2.36
N ASP A 18 12.48 25.96 -2.73
CA ASP A 18 13.00 26.95 -1.79
C ASP A 18 11.95 27.32 -0.72
N ASP A 19 10.66 27.38 -1.10
CA ASP A 19 9.56 27.59 -0.16
C ASP A 19 9.40 26.41 0.82
N VAL A 20 9.49 25.16 0.33
CA VAL A 20 9.43 23.97 1.18
C VAL A 20 10.59 24.00 2.17
N GLU A 21 11.82 24.23 1.69
CA GLU A 21 13.01 24.36 2.52
C GLU A 21 12.83 25.39 3.62
N ARG A 22 12.37 26.61 3.28
CA ARG A 22 12.07 27.66 4.27
C ARG A 22 11.03 27.19 5.30
N GLY A 23 9.93 26.59 4.84
CA GLY A 23 8.86 26.10 5.71
C GLY A 23 9.33 25.02 6.68
N ILE A 24 10.16 24.08 6.22
CA ILE A 24 10.75 23.05 7.09
C ILE A 24 11.74 23.66 8.08
N LEU A 25 12.60 24.58 7.64
CA LEU A 25 13.56 25.26 8.50
C LEU A 25 12.86 26.03 9.65
N GLU A 26 11.76 26.72 9.36
CA GLU A 26 10.93 27.40 10.37
C GLU A 26 10.34 26.42 11.39
N ILE A 27 9.82 25.27 10.91
CA ILE A 27 9.29 24.21 11.78
C ILE A 27 10.37 23.68 12.72
N LEU A 28 11.55 23.31 12.19
CA LEU A 28 12.67 22.80 12.99
C LEU A 28 13.17 23.85 13.99
N HIS A 29 13.29 25.11 13.58
CA HIS A 29 13.66 26.19 14.50
C HIS A 29 12.65 26.41 15.62
N SER A 30 11.35 26.23 15.37
CA SER A 30 10.30 26.37 16.38
C SER A 30 10.35 25.26 17.45
N ALA A 31 10.83 24.07 17.08
CA ALA A 31 10.88 22.89 17.93
C ALA A 31 12.22 22.68 18.65
N LYS A 32 13.25 23.49 18.36
CA LYS A 32 14.63 23.31 18.86
C LYS A 32 14.79 23.31 20.39
N ASN A 33 13.80 23.82 21.12
CA ASN A 33 13.83 23.84 22.58
C ASN A 33 13.35 22.51 23.18
N ASP A 34 12.55 21.76 22.42
CA ASP A 34 11.95 20.49 22.87
C ASP A 34 12.76 19.28 22.36
N ILE A 35 13.48 19.44 21.26
CA ILE A 35 14.27 18.37 20.63
C ILE A 35 15.51 18.92 19.91
N ASP A 36 16.61 18.17 19.94
CA ASP A 36 17.85 18.49 19.21
C ASP A 36 17.79 17.97 17.77
N PHE A 37 18.31 18.76 16.84
CA PHE A 37 18.42 18.42 15.41
C PHE A 37 19.89 18.48 14.98
N PRO A 38 20.68 17.40 15.18
CA PRO A 38 22.11 17.41 14.94
C PRO A 38 22.49 17.68 13.47
N ASP A 39 21.61 17.29 12.54
CA ASP A 39 21.80 17.45 11.10
C ASP A 39 20.52 17.98 10.44
N THR A 40 20.29 19.29 10.65
CA THR A 40 19.14 20.00 10.08
C THR A 40 19.15 19.96 8.54
N GLU A 41 20.34 20.04 7.93
CA GLU A 41 20.49 20.00 6.48
C GLU A 41 20.04 18.65 5.90
N ASN A 42 20.41 17.53 6.53
CA ASN A 42 19.96 16.21 6.11
C ASN A 42 18.44 16.07 6.19
N ILE A 43 17.81 16.49 7.30
CA ILE A 43 16.35 16.43 7.47
C ILE A 43 15.63 17.24 6.37
N ILE A 44 16.09 18.47 6.12
CA ILE A 44 15.52 19.30 5.04
C ILE A 44 15.69 18.62 3.69
N ARG A 45 16.89 18.11 3.40
CA ARG A 45 17.20 17.44 2.13
C ARG A 45 16.32 16.22 1.89
N THR A 46 16.08 15.37 2.87
CA THR A 46 15.23 14.18 2.68
C THR A 46 13.78 14.55 2.36
N ILE A 47 13.25 15.57 3.04
CA ILE A 47 11.89 16.08 2.81
C ILE A 47 11.78 16.77 1.44
N VAL A 48 12.72 17.64 1.12
CA VAL A 48 12.79 18.35 -0.18
C VAL A 48 12.90 17.35 -1.33
N ASN A 49 13.73 16.31 -1.18
CA ASN A 49 13.84 15.26 -2.20
C ASN A 49 12.50 14.58 -2.47
N GLU A 50 11.68 14.34 -1.45
CA GLU A 50 10.35 13.74 -1.64
C GLU A 50 9.39 14.70 -2.34
N TYR A 51 9.37 15.98 -1.95
CA TYR A 51 8.62 17.00 -2.68
C TYR A 51 9.03 17.09 -4.15
N SER A 52 10.33 17.09 -4.43
CA SER A 52 10.88 17.18 -5.79
C SER A 52 10.47 16.00 -6.66
N LYS A 53 10.36 14.78 -6.10
CA LYS A 53 9.82 13.63 -6.83
C LYS A 53 8.36 13.86 -7.24
N ASP A 54 7.52 14.27 -6.29
CA ASP A 54 6.10 14.56 -6.54
C ASP A 54 5.95 15.65 -7.61
N ALA A 55 6.72 16.74 -7.50
CA ALA A 55 6.75 17.85 -8.45
C ALA A 55 7.25 17.44 -9.85
N LEU A 56 8.24 16.55 -9.92
CA LEU A 56 8.77 16.06 -11.17
C LEU A 56 7.71 15.23 -11.93
N PHE A 57 6.96 14.37 -11.23
CA PHE A 57 5.84 13.62 -11.85
C PHE A 57 4.78 14.53 -12.48
N ILE A 58 4.50 15.68 -11.86
CA ILE A 58 3.53 16.66 -12.35
C ILE A 58 4.08 17.44 -13.56
N THR A 59 5.35 17.84 -13.51
CA THR A 59 5.92 18.83 -14.44
C THR A 59 6.55 18.22 -15.68
N THR A 60 7.06 16.98 -15.61
CA THR A 60 7.93 16.39 -16.65
C THR A 60 7.36 16.52 -18.06
N ARG A 61 6.09 16.14 -18.29
CA ARG A 61 5.50 16.19 -19.64
C ARG A 61 5.32 17.61 -20.18
N VAL A 62 5.06 18.57 -19.30
CA VAL A 62 4.97 20.00 -19.67
C VAL A 62 6.36 20.54 -20.00
N GLN A 63 7.38 20.16 -19.23
CA GLN A 63 8.76 20.53 -19.51
C GLN A 63 9.22 20.01 -20.87
N LEU A 64 8.97 18.72 -21.16
CA LEU A 64 9.28 18.12 -22.47
C LEU A 64 8.56 18.85 -23.62
N LEU A 65 7.27 19.14 -23.47
CA LEU A 65 6.51 19.88 -24.48
C LEU A 65 7.08 21.28 -24.74
N LEU A 66 7.37 22.04 -23.68
CA LEU A 66 7.92 23.40 -23.81
C LEU A 66 9.32 23.40 -24.40
N LYS A 67 10.13 22.40 -24.04
CA LYS A 67 11.47 22.19 -24.57
C LYS A 67 11.45 21.88 -26.08
N GLU A 68 10.51 21.04 -26.51
CA GLU A 68 10.31 20.69 -27.91
C GLU A 68 9.81 21.90 -28.72
N GLU A 69 8.70 22.53 -28.29
CA GLU A 69 8.03 23.62 -29.01
C GLU A 69 8.91 24.87 -29.20
N ASN A 70 9.69 25.24 -28.18
CA ASN A 70 10.36 26.55 -28.16
C ASN A 70 11.88 26.47 -28.37
N PHE A 71 12.49 25.32 -28.17
CA PHE A 71 13.95 25.19 -28.12
C PHE A 71 14.50 24.06 -29.00
N ASN A 72 13.67 23.40 -29.82
CA ASN A 72 14.08 22.25 -30.66
C ASN A 72 14.86 21.19 -29.87
N ASN A 73 14.42 20.90 -28.64
CA ASN A 73 15.09 19.98 -27.72
C ASN A 73 16.51 20.39 -27.25
N ASN A 74 16.89 21.67 -27.38
CA ASN A 74 18.16 22.18 -26.83
C ASN A 74 18.10 22.37 -25.30
N ASP A 75 18.76 21.48 -24.56
CA ASP A 75 18.81 21.49 -23.09
C ASP A 75 19.32 22.79 -22.49
N ILE A 76 20.40 23.35 -23.03
CA ILE A 76 21.06 24.54 -22.47
C ILE A 76 20.17 25.77 -22.61
N GLN A 77 19.57 25.96 -23.78
CA GLN A 77 18.67 27.10 -24.02
C GLN A 77 17.40 26.99 -23.17
N TYR A 78 16.81 25.80 -23.11
CA TYR A 78 15.65 25.54 -22.26
C TYR A 78 15.96 25.81 -20.79
N TYR A 79 17.07 25.29 -20.27
CA TYR A 79 17.47 25.49 -18.87
C TYR A 79 17.64 26.98 -18.52
N ASN A 80 18.36 27.72 -19.36
CA ASN A 80 18.56 29.15 -19.17
C ASN A 80 17.21 29.90 -19.12
N TRP A 81 16.27 29.55 -20.00
CA TRP A 81 14.93 30.11 -20.00
C TRP A 81 14.09 29.67 -18.79
N ALA A 82 14.14 28.39 -18.42
CA ALA A 82 13.32 27.79 -17.36
C ALA A 82 13.59 28.40 -15.98
N SER A 83 14.78 28.99 -15.78
CA SER A 83 15.14 29.74 -14.56
C SER A 83 14.55 31.16 -14.48
N THR A 84 13.90 31.65 -15.53
CA THR A 84 13.45 33.06 -15.63
C THR A 84 12.03 33.28 -15.09
N ASP A 85 11.67 34.55 -14.86
CA ASP A 85 10.28 34.96 -14.60
C ASP A 85 9.36 34.72 -15.81
N GLU A 86 9.92 34.71 -17.03
CA GLU A 86 9.16 34.45 -18.25
C GLU A 86 8.65 33.02 -18.28
N ALA A 87 9.51 32.04 -18.00
CA ALA A 87 9.11 30.64 -17.92
C ALA A 87 8.00 30.41 -16.89
N ARG A 88 8.08 31.09 -15.75
CA ARG A 88 7.04 31.04 -14.70
C ARG A 88 5.71 31.61 -15.18
N ARG A 89 5.71 32.76 -15.87
CA ARG A 89 4.50 33.33 -16.49
C ARG A 89 3.91 32.37 -17.51
N VAL A 90 4.73 31.79 -18.38
CA VAL A 90 4.29 30.81 -19.38
C VAL A 90 3.65 29.58 -18.71
N LEU A 91 4.25 29.07 -17.63
CA LEU A 91 3.68 27.95 -16.88
C LEU A 91 2.33 28.32 -16.26
N GLN A 92 2.22 29.50 -15.65
CA GLN A 92 1.00 29.98 -15.02
C GLN A 92 -0.13 30.24 -16.02
N GLU A 93 0.18 30.82 -17.17
CA GLU A 93 -0.81 31.17 -18.21
C GLU A 93 -1.23 29.96 -19.04
N ARG A 94 -0.29 29.11 -19.45
CA ARG A 94 -0.58 27.95 -20.31
C ARG A 94 -0.97 26.71 -19.52
N PHE A 95 -0.42 26.51 -18.33
CA PHE A 95 -0.60 25.29 -17.53
C PHE A 95 -0.93 25.60 -16.06
N PRO A 96 -2.01 26.35 -15.78
CA PRO A 96 -2.35 26.80 -14.42
C PRO A 96 -2.52 25.65 -13.41
N GLU A 97 -2.92 24.45 -13.86
CA GLU A 97 -3.04 23.30 -12.96
C GLU A 97 -1.69 22.78 -12.47
N VAL A 98 -0.59 22.98 -13.20
CA VAL A 98 0.76 22.64 -12.70
C VAL A 98 1.07 23.50 -11.49
N VAL A 99 0.90 24.81 -11.60
CA VAL A 99 1.14 25.77 -10.51
C VAL A 99 0.27 25.41 -9.30
N ARG A 100 -1.03 25.16 -9.52
CA ARG A 100 -1.95 24.76 -8.45
C ARG A 100 -1.50 23.48 -7.75
N LEU A 101 -1.12 22.44 -8.50
CA LEU A 101 -0.69 21.16 -7.94
C LEU A 101 0.62 21.29 -7.16
N LEU A 102 1.58 22.07 -7.64
CA LEU A 102 2.83 22.35 -6.91
C LEU A 102 2.55 23.06 -5.58
N GLU A 103 1.66 24.06 -5.57
CA GLU A 103 1.21 24.74 -4.34
C GLU A 103 0.52 23.79 -3.35
N VAL A 104 -0.37 22.93 -3.85
CA VAL A 104 -1.06 21.92 -3.04
C VAL A 104 -0.04 20.96 -2.41
N LYS A 105 0.87 20.38 -3.22
CA LYS A 105 1.91 19.45 -2.72
C LYS A 105 2.84 20.11 -1.72
N LYS A 106 3.23 21.37 -1.94
CA LYS A 106 4.03 22.17 -1.00
C LYS A 106 3.30 22.33 0.33
N LYS A 107 2.05 22.79 0.31
CA LYS A 107 1.25 22.99 1.53
C LYS A 107 1.11 21.68 2.32
N HIS A 108 0.85 20.59 1.62
CA HIS A 108 0.62 19.27 2.20
C HIS A 108 1.87 18.69 2.85
N ILE A 109 3.03 18.75 2.18
CA ILE A 109 4.28 18.20 2.75
C ILE A 109 4.75 19.00 3.99
N VAL A 110 4.63 20.34 3.95
CA VAL A 110 4.97 21.20 5.09
C VAL A 110 4.02 20.93 6.27
N ALA A 111 2.72 20.77 6.01
CA ALA A 111 1.74 20.43 7.05
C ALA A 111 2.00 19.05 7.67
N LEU A 112 2.34 18.05 6.85
CA LEU A 112 2.68 16.70 7.32
C LEU A 112 3.89 16.74 8.27
N VAL A 113 4.98 17.40 7.89
CA VAL A 113 6.18 17.46 8.74
C VAL A 113 5.89 18.17 10.05
N LYS A 114 5.11 19.26 10.01
CA LYS A 114 4.65 19.96 11.21
C LYS A 114 3.84 19.05 12.13
N GLU A 115 2.91 18.28 11.58
CA GLU A 115 2.09 17.31 12.32
C GLU A 115 2.95 16.22 12.95
N VAL A 116 3.83 15.59 12.17
CA VAL A 116 4.74 14.51 12.62
C VAL A 116 5.61 14.98 13.78
N LEU A 117 6.24 16.15 13.65
CA LEU A 117 7.14 16.67 14.67
C LEU A 117 6.39 17.04 15.95
N PHE A 118 5.23 17.67 15.82
CA PHE A 118 4.36 17.97 16.96
C PHE A 118 3.94 16.70 17.71
N CYS A 119 3.48 15.68 16.98
CA CYS A 119 3.10 14.39 17.56
C CYS A 119 4.29 13.70 18.23
N PHE A 120 5.48 13.73 17.60
CA PHE A 120 6.69 13.11 18.16
C PHE A 120 7.07 13.73 19.50
N ILE A 121 7.14 15.06 19.57
CA ILE A 121 7.48 15.79 20.80
C ILE A 121 6.43 15.52 21.88
N LYS A 122 5.14 15.60 21.52
CA LYS A 122 4.01 15.38 22.45
C LYS A 122 4.03 13.98 23.07
N ASP A 123 4.36 12.96 22.29
CA ASP A 123 4.28 11.55 22.73
C ASP A 123 5.63 10.99 23.19
N LEU A 124 6.68 11.81 23.24
CA LEU A 124 8.06 11.39 23.48
C LEU A 124 8.23 10.58 24.78
N ASP A 125 7.63 11.03 25.87
CA ASP A 125 7.72 10.33 27.16
C ASP A 125 6.98 8.99 27.14
N LYS A 126 5.79 8.93 26.54
CA LYS A 126 5.03 7.68 26.39
C LYS A 126 5.74 6.67 25.51
N LEU A 127 6.38 7.14 24.44
CA LEU A 127 7.20 6.30 23.57
C LEU A 127 8.34 5.64 24.36
N ARG A 128 9.01 6.41 25.24
CA ARG A 128 10.07 5.88 26.11
C ARG A 128 9.56 4.90 27.15
N GLU A 129 8.45 5.21 27.80
CA GLU A 129 7.80 4.32 28.77
C GLU A 129 7.45 2.96 28.16
N LEU A 130 7.14 2.94 26.86
CA LEU A 130 6.80 1.74 26.10
C LEU A 130 8.00 1.13 25.36
N ASP A 131 9.24 1.49 25.69
CA ASP A 131 10.47 0.99 25.03
C ASP A 131 10.47 1.16 23.50
N PHE A 132 9.95 2.28 22.98
CA PHE A 132 10.25 2.69 21.61
C PHE A 132 11.63 3.36 21.58
N PRO A 133 12.36 3.27 20.44
CA PRO A 133 13.65 3.94 20.27
C PRO A 133 13.47 5.45 20.04
N ALA A 134 12.91 6.15 21.02
CA ALA A 134 12.57 7.58 20.96
C ALA A 134 13.58 8.43 21.77
N GLY A 135 14.60 8.90 21.08
CA GLY A 135 15.67 9.74 21.60
C GLY A 135 15.36 11.24 21.67
N ASN A 136 16.29 12.03 22.21
CA ASN A 136 16.18 13.51 22.26
C ASN A 136 16.80 14.18 21.02
N ARG A 137 17.48 13.42 20.17
CA ARG A 137 18.14 13.93 18.97
C ARG A 137 17.50 13.28 17.76
N LEU A 138 16.86 14.07 16.91
CA LEU A 138 16.26 13.61 15.66
C LEU A 138 17.25 13.83 14.53
N HIS A 139 17.66 12.74 13.87
CA HIS A 139 18.66 12.75 12.80
C HIS A 139 18.03 12.81 11.40
N GLU A 140 16.85 12.23 11.24
CA GLU A 140 16.24 12.08 9.93
C GLU A 140 14.72 11.95 10.03
N ILE A 141 14.02 12.53 9.05
CA ILE A 141 12.61 12.25 8.76
C ILE A 141 12.54 11.79 7.30
N ILE A 142 12.09 10.57 7.08
CA ILE A 142 11.86 10.02 5.75
C ILE A 142 10.35 9.84 5.55
N ILE A 143 9.79 10.51 4.56
CA ILE A 143 8.40 10.31 4.17
C ILE A 143 8.35 9.09 3.24
N SER A 144 7.43 8.16 3.48
CA SER A 144 7.31 6.96 2.65
C SER A 144 6.86 7.34 1.23
N ALA A 145 7.26 6.52 0.25
CA ALA A 145 6.80 6.64 -1.13
C ALA A 145 5.37 6.08 -1.34
N GLY A 146 4.65 5.80 -0.25
CA GLY A 146 3.29 5.29 -0.31
C GLY A 146 2.29 6.34 -0.80
N ASP A 147 1.08 5.89 -1.10
CA ASP A 147 0.00 6.75 -1.56
C ASP A 147 -0.26 7.92 -0.59
N SER A 148 -0.32 9.12 -1.15
CA SER A 148 -0.68 10.33 -0.40
C SER A 148 -2.20 10.49 -0.34
N HIS A 149 -2.72 10.77 0.85
CA HIS A 149 -4.16 10.89 1.13
C HIS A 149 -4.47 12.05 2.07
N ARG A 150 -5.72 12.52 2.11
CA ARG A 150 -6.28 13.39 3.17
C ARG A 150 -5.39 14.61 3.49
N GLY A 151 -4.95 15.33 2.47
CA GLY A 151 -4.12 16.52 2.65
C GLY A 151 -2.63 16.22 2.87
N GLY A 152 -2.10 15.21 2.16
CA GLY A 152 -0.68 14.90 2.15
C GLY A 152 -0.22 13.77 3.06
N LYS A 153 -1.11 13.22 3.88
CA LYS A 153 -0.77 12.24 4.91
C LYS A 153 -0.14 11.00 4.28
N ARG A 154 1.04 10.65 4.78
CA ARG A 154 1.85 9.49 4.43
C ARG A 154 2.56 8.96 5.68
N VAL A 155 2.89 7.67 5.66
CA VAL A 155 3.73 7.06 6.70
C VAL A 155 5.09 7.77 6.72
N CYS A 156 5.63 8.05 7.91
CA CYS A 156 6.93 8.70 8.07
C CYS A 156 7.84 7.83 8.97
N PHE A 157 9.11 7.73 8.62
CA PHE A 157 10.14 7.08 9.42
C PHE A 157 10.97 8.17 10.11
N LEU A 158 11.17 8.03 11.42
CA LEU A 158 11.99 8.92 12.22
C LEU A 158 13.22 8.16 12.69
N GLU A 159 14.41 8.73 12.49
CA GLU A 159 15.67 8.23 13.06
C GLU A 159 16.06 9.11 14.25
N THR A 160 16.22 8.49 15.42
CA THR A 160 16.68 9.19 16.64
C THR A 160 18.02 8.64 17.11
N ASP A 161 18.65 9.26 18.12
CA ASP A 161 19.85 8.71 18.78
C ASP A 161 19.64 7.35 19.46
N LYS A 162 18.40 6.86 19.53
CA LYS A 162 18.04 5.53 20.05
C LYS A 162 17.62 4.53 18.98
N GLY A 163 17.49 4.96 17.72
CA GLY A 163 17.09 4.13 16.58
C GLY A 163 15.83 4.63 15.87
N LYS A 164 15.22 3.74 15.07
CA LYS A 164 14.11 4.06 14.15
C LYS A 164 12.73 3.75 14.72
N LEU A 165 11.77 4.63 14.44
CA LEU A 165 10.35 4.39 14.67
C LEU A 165 9.50 4.90 13.50
N VAL A 166 8.28 4.38 13.40
CA VAL A 166 7.37 4.66 12.29
C VAL A 166 6.17 5.45 12.79
N TYR A 167 5.91 6.61 12.19
CA TYR A 167 4.69 7.39 12.35
C TYR A 167 3.67 6.96 11.29
N LYS A 168 2.46 6.58 11.73
CA LYS A 168 1.33 6.29 10.86
C LYS A 168 0.24 7.36 11.07
N PRO A 169 -0.15 8.13 10.03
CA PRO A 169 -1.16 9.20 10.13
C PRO A 169 -2.60 8.64 10.13
N ARG A 170 -2.82 7.52 10.82
CA ARG A 170 -4.09 6.82 11.01
C ARG A 170 -4.10 6.16 12.39
N SER A 171 -5.28 5.83 12.91
CA SER A 171 -5.37 4.94 14.08
C SER A 171 -4.61 3.63 13.79
N VAL A 172 -3.89 3.14 14.79
CA VAL A 172 -3.24 1.83 14.80
C VAL A 172 -3.93 0.88 15.80
N PHE A 173 -5.16 1.22 16.19
CA PHE A 173 -5.96 0.38 17.08
C PHE A 173 -6.26 -0.99 16.46
N ILE A 174 -6.44 -1.07 15.14
CA ILE A 174 -6.58 -2.36 14.44
C ILE A 174 -5.30 -3.19 14.56
N ASP A 175 -4.12 -2.57 14.44
CA ASP A 175 -2.83 -3.22 14.62
C ASP A 175 -2.71 -3.76 16.07
N TYR A 176 -3.10 -2.95 17.07
CA TYR A 176 -3.14 -3.37 18.47
C TYR A 176 -4.03 -4.59 18.71
N MET A 177 -5.23 -4.61 18.11
CA MET A 177 -6.17 -5.72 18.26
C MET A 177 -5.66 -6.99 17.58
N ALA A 178 -4.96 -6.87 16.44
CA ALA A 178 -4.28 -7.99 15.81
C ALA A 178 -3.15 -8.55 16.71
N ILE A 179 -2.39 -7.68 17.41
CA ILE A 179 -1.39 -8.11 18.41
C ILE A 179 -2.05 -8.92 19.53
N GLN A 180 -3.19 -8.47 20.06
CA GLN A 180 -3.91 -9.20 21.12
C GLN A 180 -4.40 -10.57 20.64
N ALA A 181 -4.98 -10.65 19.44
CA ALA A 181 -5.42 -11.92 18.85
C ALA A 181 -4.23 -12.87 18.61
N ALA A 182 -3.11 -12.35 18.08
CA ALA A 182 -1.88 -13.13 17.89
C ALA A 182 -1.32 -13.64 19.23
N SER A 183 -1.37 -12.84 20.29
CA SER A 183 -0.94 -13.24 21.64
C SER A 183 -1.75 -14.43 22.18
N ILE A 184 -3.07 -14.43 21.98
CA ILE A 184 -3.95 -15.55 22.37
C ILE A 184 -3.56 -16.82 21.59
N ILE A 185 -3.47 -16.74 20.27
CA ILE A 185 -3.16 -17.89 19.40
C ILE A 185 -1.76 -18.43 19.69
N ASN A 186 -0.80 -17.56 19.97
CA ASN A 186 0.58 -17.93 20.29
C ASN A 186 0.71 -18.83 21.52
N LYS A 187 -0.26 -18.84 22.44
CA LYS A 187 -0.30 -19.78 23.57
C LYS A 187 -0.36 -21.25 23.12
N GLY A 188 -0.90 -21.51 21.93
CA GLY A 188 -1.00 -22.85 21.31
C GLY A 188 0.12 -23.21 20.36
N LEU A 189 1.08 -22.29 20.14
CA LEU A 189 2.13 -22.45 19.14
C LEU A 189 3.49 -22.64 19.80
N SER A 190 4.37 -23.39 19.14
CA SER A 190 5.78 -23.42 19.54
C SER A 190 6.43 -22.06 19.27
N ARG A 191 7.55 -21.77 19.97
CA ARG A 191 8.28 -20.51 19.84
C ARG A 191 8.61 -20.18 18.37
N ASP A 192 9.04 -21.18 17.60
CA ASP A 192 9.40 -21.04 16.19
C ASP A 192 8.20 -20.76 15.28
N MET A 193 6.97 -20.93 15.76
CA MET A 193 5.73 -20.72 15.03
C MET A 193 4.92 -19.52 15.48
N THR A 194 5.36 -18.84 16.54
CA THR A 194 4.69 -17.63 17.00
C THR A 194 4.53 -16.61 15.89
N ILE A 195 3.33 -16.05 15.80
CA ILE A 195 2.98 -14.93 14.94
C ILE A 195 3.53 -13.67 15.59
N ILE A 196 4.30 -12.91 14.83
CA ILE A 196 4.93 -11.67 15.31
C ILE A 196 4.30 -10.51 14.54
N ILE A 197 3.67 -9.61 15.28
CA ILE A 197 3.14 -8.34 14.78
C ILE A 197 3.90 -7.22 15.47
N PRO A 198 4.40 -6.20 14.76
CA PRO A 198 5.20 -5.13 15.34
C PRO A 198 4.44 -4.39 16.44
N LYS A 199 5.15 -3.98 17.51
CA LYS A 199 4.55 -3.21 18.60
C LYS A 199 4.01 -1.88 18.09
N VAL A 200 2.85 -1.45 18.61
CA VAL A 200 2.24 -0.16 18.29
C VAL A 200 1.85 0.65 19.52
N LEU A 201 1.77 1.96 19.37
CA LEU A 201 1.14 2.91 20.28
C LEU A 201 0.05 3.66 19.52
N ASP A 202 -1.22 3.41 19.86
CA ASP A 202 -2.35 4.14 19.30
C ASP A 202 -2.60 5.46 20.03
N CYS A 203 -2.68 6.54 19.27
CA CYS A 203 -2.93 7.89 19.75
C CYS A 203 -4.28 8.44 19.23
N GLY A 204 -5.25 7.56 18.92
CA GLY A 204 -6.55 7.92 18.36
C GLY A 204 -6.51 8.02 16.83
N ASN A 205 -6.23 9.20 16.27
CA ASN A 205 -6.28 9.41 14.81
C ASN A 205 -4.93 9.21 14.09
N TYR A 206 -3.88 8.92 14.86
CA TYR A 206 -2.54 8.59 14.39
C TYR A 206 -1.93 7.56 15.37
N GLY A 207 -0.78 7.00 15.02
CA GLY A 207 -0.08 6.10 15.92
C GLY A 207 1.38 5.88 15.55
N TRP A 208 2.08 5.22 16.46
CA TRP A 208 3.48 4.84 16.31
C TRP A 208 3.60 3.32 16.17
N GLN A 209 4.53 2.88 15.34
CA GLN A 209 4.86 1.47 15.17
C GLN A 209 6.38 1.28 15.28
N GLU A 210 6.77 0.14 15.84
CA GLU A 210 8.14 -0.33 15.85
C GLU A 210 8.68 -0.44 14.41
N PHE A 211 9.89 0.07 14.19
CA PHE A 211 10.55 -0.11 12.90
C PHE A 211 11.08 -1.54 12.77
N VAL A 212 10.64 -2.23 11.72
CA VAL A 212 11.09 -3.60 11.42
C VAL A 212 12.14 -3.54 10.31
N SER A 213 13.40 -3.80 10.66
CA SER A 213 14.45 -3.94 9.65
C SER A 213 14.31 -5.27 8.92
N ARG A 214 14.35 -5.21 7.59
CA ARG A 214 14.43 -6.40 6.75
C ARG A 214 15.75 -7.13 7.01
N ILE A 215 15.67 -8.43 7.26
CA ILE A 215 16.82 -9.34 7.40
C ILE A 215 16.54 -10.56 6.52
N PRO A 216 17.14 -10.68 5.32
CA PRO A 216 16.91 -11.81 4.44
C PRO A 216 17.38 -13.13 5.08
N VAL A 217 16.83 -14.26 4.63
CA VAL A 217 17.30 -15.58 5.06
C VAL A 217 18.67 -15.90 4.47
N THR A 218 19.49 -16.59 5.25
CA THR A 218 20.86 -16.95 4.86
C THR A 218 21.05 -18.45 4.59
N SER A 219 19.98 -19.25 4.72
CA SER A 219 20.04 -20.69 4.47
C SER A 219 18.70 -21.28 4.03
N LYS A 220 18.75 -22.46 3.40
CA LYS A 220 17.57 -23.26 3.03
C LYS A 220 16.66 -23.59 4.21
N ASN A 221 17.25 -23.84 5.39
CA ASN A 221 16.49 -24.13 6.61
C ASN A 221 15.75 -22.89 7.10
N GLU A 222 16.39 -21.73 7.11
CA GLU A 222 15.71 -20.46 7.44
C GLU A 222 14.62 -20.14 6.43
N LEU A 223 14.84 -20.41 5.13
CA LEU A 223 13.82 -20.22 4.09
C LEU A 223 12.61 -21.14 4.30
N ALA A 224 12.83 -22.41 4.66
CA ALA A 224 11.75 -23.34 5.00
C ALA A 224 10.93 -22.85 6.20
N MET A 225 11.59 -22.31 7.22
CA MET A 225 10.91 -21.73 8.38
C MET A 225 10.19 -20.42 8.04
N TYR A 226 10.75 -19.59 7.15
CA TYR A 226 10.08 -18.40 6.63
C TYR A 226 8.76 -18.75 5.93
N TYR A 227 8.77 -19.71 4.99
CA TYR A 227 7.54 -20.12 4.32
C TYR A 227 6.53 -20.75 5.29
N LYS A 228 7.01 -21.48 6.30
CA LYS A 228 6.16 -21.98 7.38
C LYS A 228 5.52 -20.83 8.17
N SER A 229 6.30 -19.80 8.54
CA SER A 229 5.79 -18.59 9.18
C SER A 229 4.79 -17.85 8.30
N LEU A 230 5.04 -17.75 6.98
CA LEU A 230 4.16 -17.10 6.01
C LEU A 230 2.81 -17.81 5.91
N GLY A 231 2.80 -19.15 5.89
CA GLY A 231 1.57 -19.94 5.89
C GLY A 231 0.78 -19.77 7.18
N GLY A 232 1.46 -19.68 8.33
CA GLY A 232 0.82 -19.36 9.61
C GLY A 232 0.19 -17.95 9.61
N LEU A 233 0.89 -16.98 9.04
CA LEU A 233 0.38 -15.61 8.89
C LEU A 233 -0.84 -15.55 7.94
N ASN A 234 -0.82 -16.34 6.86
CA ASN A 234 -1.97 -16.50 5.96
C ASN A 234 -3.19 -17.06 6.69
N ALA A 235 -3.03 -18.14 7.46
CA ALA A 235 -4.11 -18.68 8.30
C ALA A 235 -4.69 -17.64 9.26
N PHE A 236 -3.81 -16.87 9.92
CA PHE A 236 -4.21 -15.84 10.87
C PHE A 236 -5.07 -14.76 10.21
N PHE A 237 -4.63 -14.16 9.11
CA PHE A 237 -5.41 -13.09 8.47
C PHE A 237 -6.63 -13.61 7.72
N ALA A 238 -6.55 -14.78 7.08
CA ALA A 238 -7.70 -15.41 6.43
C ALA A 238 -8.86 -15.62 7.41
N THR A 239 -8.54 -16.05 8.63
CA THR A 239 -9.51 -16.28 9.72
C THR A 239 -10.29 -15.02 10.10
N PHE A 240 -9.64 -13.86 10.06
CA PHE A 240 -10.28 -12.58 10.44
C PHE A 240 -10.73 -11.74 9.23
N GLY A 241 -10.70 -12.32 8.02
CA GLY A 241 -11.10 -11.64 6.79
C GLY A 241 -10.13 -10.56 6.32
N GLY A 242 -8.86 -10.64 6.73
CA GLY A 242 -7.82 -9.68 6.37
C GLY A 242 -7.50 -9.69 4.88
N LEU A 243 -7.15 -8.51 4.36
CA LEU A 243 -6.89 -8.25 2.94
C LEU A 243 -5.58 -7.46 2.78
N ASP A 244 -5.11 -7.37 1.54
CA ASP A 244 -4.06 -6.43 1.11
C ASP A 244 -2.64 -6.67 1.67
N PHE A 245 -2.29 -7.93 1.93
CA PHE A 245 -0.95 -8.35 2.35
C PHE A 245 -0.04 -8.67 1.14
N HIS A 246 0.05 -7.72 0.22
CA HIS A 246 0.98 -7.80 -0.92
C HIS A 246 2.45 -7.65 -0.48
N TYR A 247 3.38 -7.89 -1.40
CA TYR A 247 4.82 -7.99 -1.09
C TYR A 247 5.44 -6.75 -0.42
N GLU A 248 4.82 -5.57 -0.50
CA GLU A 248 5.32 -4.34 0.14
C GLU A 248 4.85 -4.20 1.59
N ASN A 249 3.72 -4.83 1.93
CA ASN A 249 3.14 -4.84 3.27
C ASN A 249 3.65 -5.99 4.14
N LEU A 250 4.60 -6.77 3.63
CA LEU A 250 5.27 -7.86 4.34
C LEU A 250 6.78 -7.74 4.19
N THR A 251 7.50 -8.04 5.27
CA THR A 251 8.96 -8.13 5.25
C THR A 251 9.44 -9.44 5.83
N VAL A 252 10.68 -9.78 5.50
CA VAL A 252 11.38 -10.94 6.04
C VAL A 252 12.31 -10.51 7.16
N VAL A 253 12.23 -11.23 8.29
CA VAL A 253 13.18 -11.09 9.41
C VAL A 253 13.69 -12.48 9.74
N ARG A 254 14.81 -12.86 9.13
CA ARG A 254 15.34 -14.23 9.14
C ARG A 254 14.22 -15.21 8.77
N ASN A 255 13.89 -16.13 9.66
CA ASN A 255 12.93 -17.20 9.48
C ASN A 255 11.45 -16.79 9.67
N LYS A 256 11.12 -15.50 9.68
CA LYS A 256 9.77 -15.00 9.94
C LYS A 256 9.28 -14.04 8.86
N ALA A 257 8.01 -14.18 8.51
CA ALA A 257 7.27 -13.18 7.74
C ALA A 257 6.58 -12.22 8.71
N ILE A 258 6.81 -10.91 8.55
CA ILE A 258 6.33 -9.86 9.46
C ILE A 258 5.44 -8.89 8.68
N PRO A 259 4.18 -8.68 9.07
CA PRO A 259 3.32 -7.68 8.44
C PRO A 259 3.71 -6.27 8.88
N LEU A 260 3.67 -5.33 7.94
CA LEU A 260 4.05 -3.93 8.14
C LEU A 260 2.85 -2.99 8.18
N ASP A 261 1.80 -3.30 7.41
CA ASP A 261 0.56 -2.53 7.38
C ASP A 261 -0.65 -3.42 7.65
N LEU A 262 -1.45 -3.03 8.64
CA LEU A 262 -2.61 -3.78 9.14
C LEU A 262 -3.92 -3.00 8.99
N GLU A 263 -3.96 -1.91 8.22
CA GLU A 263 -5.20 -1.14 8.00
C GLU A 263 -6.30 -1.91 7.24
N THR A 264 -6.02 -3.14 6.81
CA THR A 264 -6.98 -4.07 6.21
C THR A 264 -6.92 -5.44 6.87
N ALA A 265 -6.38 -5.53 8.09
CA ALA A 265 -6.18 -6.81 8.78
C ALA A 265 -7.48 -7.54 9.16
N PHE A 266 -8.59 -6.82 9.27
CA PHE A 266 -9.92 -7.38 9.56
C PHE A 266 -10.91 -7.03 8.45
N GLY A 267 -11.68 -8.04 8.03
CA GLY A 267 -12.72 -7.89 7.01
C GLY A 267 -13.93 -7.13 7.53
N GLU A 268 -14.76 -6.60 6.62
CA GLU A 268 -15.96 -5.82 6.93
C GLU A 268 -17.25 -6.67 6.94
N PHE A 269 -18.30 -6.19 7.61
CA PHE A 269 -19.59 -6.91 7.74
C PHE A 269 -20.19 -7.31 6.39
N ARG A 270 -20.13 -6.42 5.40
CA ARG A 270 -20.66 -6.71 4.06
C ARG A 270 -20.01 -7.94 3.44
N GLN A 271 -18.69 -8.08 3.61
CA GLN A 271 -17.96 -9.24 3.10
C GLN A 271 -18.40 -10.50 3.86
N ALA A 272 -18.44 -10.46 5.19
CA ALA A 272 -18.89 -11.58 6.01
C ALA A 272 -20.33 -12.03 5.65
N ARG A 273 -21.27 -11.09 5.50
CA ARG A 273 -22.66 -11.40 5.11
C ARG A 273 -22.77 -11.93 3.69
N LYS A 274 -21.96 -11.41 2.75
CA LYS A 274 -21.92 -11.93 1.39
C LYS A 274 -21.51 -13.40 1.37
N ILE A 275 -20.52 -13.76 2.19
CA ILE A 275 -20.06 -15.16 2.34
C ILE A 275 -21.15 -16.01 3.00
N ALA A 276 -21.72 -15.55 4.11
CA ALA A 276 -22.77 -16.26 4.85
C ALA A 276 -24.07 -16.45 4.05
N GLY A 277 -24.39 -15.51 3.14
CA GLY A 277 -25.58 -15.58 2.29
C GLY A 277 -25.47 -16.54 1.11
N MET A 278 -24.27 -17.07 0.81
CA MET A 278 -24.09 -18.08 -0.23
C MET A 278 -24.43 -19.47 0.30
N THR A 279 -25.29 -20.19 -0.42
CA THR A 279 -25.77 -21.53 0.00
C THR A 279 -25.39 -22.62 -1.00
N GLY A 280 -25.35 -23.87 -0.55
CA GLY A 280 -25.02 -25.01 -1.41
C GLY A 280 -23.55 -25.01 -1.85
N ILE A 281 -23.28 -25.52 -3.05
CA ILE A 281 -21.91 -25.71 -3.56
C ILE A 281 -21.14 -24.38 -3.64
N THR A 282 -21.80 -23.30 -4.09
CA THR A 282 -21.16 -21.98 -4.19
C THR A 282 -20.75 -21.44 -2.83
N GLY A 283 -21.58 -21.63 -1.79
CA GLY A 283 -21.25 -21.27 -0.41
C GLY A 283 -20.04 -22.04 0.11
N ILE A 284 -19.99 -23.35 -0.10
CA ILE A 284 -18.84 -24.19 0.30
C ILE A 284 -17.56 -23.73 -0.39
N ILE A 285 -17.60 -23.50 -1.71
CA ILE A 285 -16.44 -23.03 -2.49
C ILE A 285 -15.96 -21.67 -1.96
N SER A 286 -16.87 -20.71 -1.80
CA SER A 286 -16.50 -19.36 -1.35
C SER A 286 -15.91 -19.36 0.06
N GLN A 287 -16.49 -20.11 1.00
CA GLN A 287 -15.91 -20.28 2.34
C GLN A 287 -14.52 -20.94 2.29
N THR A 288 -14.35 -21.96 1.44
CA THR A 288 -13.07 -22.65 1.28
C THR A 288 -11.98 -21.72 0.76
N LEU A 289 -12.29 -20.88 -0.23
CA LEU A 289 -11.35 -19.89 -0.80
C LEU A 289 -10.94 -18.83 0.23
N VAL A 290 -11.91 -18.32 1.00
CA VAL A 290 -11.66 -17.35 2.08
C VAL A 290 -10.78 -17.96 3.14
N LEU A 291 -11.10 -19.17 3.63
CA LEU A 291 -10.29 -19.85 4.63
C LEU A 291 -8.89 -20.16 4.14
N ALA A 292 -8.73 -20.61 2.89
CA ALA A 292 -7.41 -20.81 2.27
C ALA A 292 -6.59 -19.51 2.18
N GLY A 293 -7.18 -18.34 2.42
CA GLY A 293 -6.52 -17.05 2.42
C GLY A 293 -6.27 -16.49 1.02
N VAL A 294 -7.08 -16.89 0.03
CA VAL A 294 -6.95 -16.42 -1.36
C VAL A 294 -7.11 -14.90 -1.44
N ASP A 295 -8.02 -14.32 -0.66
CA ASP A 295 -8.30 -12.87 -0.66
C ASP A 295 -7.27 -12.04 0.13
N THR A 296 -6.38 -12.69 0.89
CA THR A 296 -5.36 -11.98 1.69
C THR A 296 -4.30 -11.30 0.83
N LEU A 297 -4.11 -11.74 -0.43
CA LEU A 297 -2.98 -11.45 -1.32
C LEU A 297 -1.61 -12.00 -0.85
N ILE A 298 -1.56 -12.83 0.21
CA ILE A 298 -0.35 -13.57 0.58
C ILE A 298 -0.05 -14.68 -0.42
N LEU A 299 -1.10 -15.28 -0.99
CA LEU A 299 -1.00 -16.30 -2.01
C LEU A 299 -0.94 -15.68 -3.42
N PRO A 300 -0.18 -16.28 -4.35
CA PRO A 300 -0.32 -15.95 -5.76
C PRO A 300 -1.78 -16.12 -6.22
N PRO A 301 -2.27 -15.26 -7.12
CA PRO A 301 -3.66 -15.31 -7.55
C PRO A 301 -3.95 -16.60 -8.31
N LEU A 302 -5.04 -17.30 -7.92
CA LEU A 302 -5.49 -18.53 -8.57
C LEU A 302 -6.03 -18.30 -9.99
N ALA A 303 -6.46 -17.08 -10.29
CA ALA A 303 -6.88 -16.67 -11.63
C ALA A 303 -6.33 -15.27 -11.91
N ARG A 304 -5.71 -15.11 -13.08
CA ARG A 304 -5.29 -13.80 -13.58
C ARG A 304 -6.38 -13.24 -14.48
N ASN A 305 -6.64 -11.95 -14.33
CA ASN A 305 -7.57 -11.24 -15.21
C ASN A 305 -6.76 -10.45 -16.27
N GLU A 306 -7.39 -10.09 -17.38
CA GLU A 306 -6.76 -9.32 -18.47
C GLU A 306 -6.27 -7.92 -18.04
N ARG A 307 -6.64 -7.43 -16.84
CA ARG A 307 -6.27 -6.10 -16.35
C ARG A 307 -5.09 -6.09 -15.39
N PHE A 308 -4.76 -7.23 -14.78
CA PHE A 308 -3.69 -7.41 -13.81
C PHE A 308 -3.09 -8.80 -14.03
N ASP A 309 -2.01 -8.84 -14.81
CA ASP A 309 -1.28 -10.05 -15.17
C ASP A 309 -0.02 -10.27 -14.31
N ILE A 310 0.24 -9.40 -13.33
CA ILE A 310 1.34 -9.51 -12.36
C ILE A 310 0.86 -10.08 -11.03
N ASP A 311 1.67 -10.98 -10.46
CA ASP A 311 1.53 -11.47 -9.09
C ASP A 311 2.18 -10.51 -8.06
N LEU A 312 1.34 -9.92 -7.21
CA LEU A 312 1.73 -9.02 -6.12
C LEU A 312 1.95 -9.75 -4.78
N SER A 313 1.81 -11.07 -4.73
CA SER A 313 2.01 -11.83 -3.50
C SER A 313 3.47 -11.77 -3.02
N PRO A 314 3.74 -11.88 -1.71
CA PRO A 314 5.09 -11.99 -1.14
C PRO A 314 5.82 -13.28 -1.55
N VAL A 315 5.14 -14.23 -2.18
CA VAL A 315 5.74 -15.48 -2.65
C VAL A 315 6.50 -15.20 -3.95
N THR A 316 7.83 -15.36 -3.91
CA THR A 316 8.70 -14.94 -5.02
C THR A 316 10.03 -15.67 -5.03
N ASP A 317 10.54 -15.90 -6.24
CA ASP A 317 11.92 -16.32 -6.53
C ASP A 317 12.88 -15.12 -6.73
N GLY A 318 12.38 -13.89 -6.57
CA GLY A 318 13.16 -12.66 -6.75
C GLY A 318 13.35 -12.21 -8.20
N LEU A 319 12.82 -12.95 -9.17
CA LEU A 319 12.95 -12.58 -10.57
C LEU A 319 11.94 -11.47 -10.94
N PRO A 320 12.33 -10.50 -11.79
CA PRO A 320 11.42 -9.48 -12.26
C PRO A 320 10.26 -10.07 -13.08
N GLN A 321 9.07 -9.50 -12.93
CA GLN A 321 7.90 -9.79 -13.77
C GLN A 321 7.63 -8.61 -14.70
N GLU A 322 7.48 -8.87 -16.00
CA GLU A 322 7.11 -7.86 -16.99
C GLU A 322 5.63 -7.98 -17.34
N SER A 323 4.84 -6.93 -17.09
CA SER A 323 3.43 -6.90 -17.47
C SER A 323 3.26 -6.73 -18.98
N GLN A 324 2.34 -7.48 -19.57
CA GLN A 324 1.91 -7.30 -20.96
C GLN A 324 0.78 -6.26 -21.09
N THR A 325 0.17 -5.86 -19.97
CA THR A 325 -1.06 -5.04 -19.94
C THR A 325 -0.84 -3.68 -19.29
N LEU A 326 -0.07 -3.63 -18.22
CA LEU A 326 0.34 -2.43 -17.50
C LEU A 326 1.54 -1.80 -18.19
N LYS A 327 1.43 -0.50 -18.46
CA LYS A 327 2.53 0.31 -19.00
C LYS A 327 2.90 1.42 -18.05
N SER A 328 4.18 1.65 -17.90
CA SER A 328 4.75 2.73 -17.10
C SER A 328 5.54 3.68 -17.99
N SER A 329 5.40 4.98 -17.75
CA SER A 329 6.25 5.98 -18.38
C SER A 329 7.64 5.94 -17.74
N ARG A 330 8.68 5.66 -18.52
CA ARG A 330 10.07 5.72 -18.09
C ARG A 330 10.77 6.88 -18.77
N ILE A 331 11.55 7.63 -17.99
CA ILE A 331 12.45 8.64 -18.54
C ILE A 331 13.70 7.91 -19.04
N SER A 332 13.96 7.98 -20.34
CA SER A 332 15.16 7.46 -20.99
C SER A 332 16.08 8.62 -21.35
N ALA A 333 17.38 8.46 -21.12
CA ALA A 333 18.41 9.39 -21.56
C ALA A 333 19.39 8.62 -22.46
N PRO A 334 19.18 8.60 -23.78
CA PRO A 334 20.06 7.88 -24.70
C PRO A 334 21.50 8.41 -24.66
N GLU A 335 22.48 7.56 -24.96
CA GLU A 335 23.90 7.95 -25.03
C GLU A 335 24.16 9.06 -26.05
N ALA A 336 23.30 9.20 -27.06
CA ALA A 336 23.34 10.26 -28.05
C ALA A 336 22.92 11.65 -27.51
N GLY A 337 22.52 11.74 -26.24
CA GLY A 337 21.97 12.94 -25.60
C GLY A 337 20.46 13.07 -25.80
N GLY A 338 19.83 13.92 -24.99
CA GLY A 338 18.39 14.10 -24.94
C GLY A 338 17.71 13.30 -23.82
N VAL A 339 16.48 13.69 -23.50
CA VAL A 339 15.61 13.04 -22.50
C VAL A 339 14.29 12.74 -23.18
N GLU A 340 13.91 11.48 -23.22
CA GLU A 340 12.65 11.01 -23.80
C GLU A 340 11.81 10.32 -22.72
N MET A 341 10.49 10.46 -22.81
CA MET A 341 9.57 9.67 -22.00
C MET A 341 9.00 8.55 -22.87
N VAL A 342 9.42 7.31 -22.59
CA VAL A 342 8.96 6.13 -23.31
C VAL A 342 7.89 5.42 -22.49
N LEU A 343 6.82 4.98 -23.15
CA LEU A 343 5.81 4.14 -22.52
C LEU A 343 6.17 2.67 -22.75
N GLU A 344 6.71 2.02 -21.73
CA GLU A 344 7.16 0.63 -21.77
C GLU A 344 6.27 -0.23 -20.87
N ASN A 345 6.31 -1.54 -21.08
CA ASN A 345 5.71 -2.52 -20.19
C ASN A 345 6.26 -2.33 -18.76
N SER A 346 5.38 -2.40 -17.77
CA SER A 346 5.79 -2.25 -16.37
C SER A 346 6.54 -3.48 -15.90
N ILE A 347 7.73 -3.26 -15.34
CA ILE A 347 8.53 -4.30 -14.70
C ILE A 347 8.38 -4.17 -13.19
N ILE A 348 7.91 -5.23 -12.54
CA ILE A 348 7.77 -5.31 -11.09
C ILE A 348 8.81 -6.30 -10.54
N SER A 349 9.63 -5.81 -9.62
CA SER A 349 10.67 -6.60 -8.95
C SER A 349 10.35 -6.71 -7.46
N LYS A 350 10.10 -7.93 -7.00
CA LYS A 350 9.78 -8.22 -5.59
C LYS A 350 11.07 -8.54 -4.82
N PRO A 351 11.29 -8.00 -3.61
CA PRO A 351 12.47 -8.31 -2.82
C PRO A 351 12.51 -9.80 -2.41
N ALA A 352 13.46 -10.56 -2.96
CA ALA A 352 13.64 -11.99 -2.66
C ALA A 352 13.87 -12.23 -1.16
N PRO A 353 13.13 -13.13 -0.48
CA PRO A 353 13.23 -13.28 0.99
C PRO A 353 14.60 -13.81 1.47
N PHE A 354 15.49 -14.16 0.55
CA PHE A 354 16.81 -14.75 0.77
C PHE A 354 17.95 -13.86 0.26
N GLU A 355 19.16 -14.13 0.75
CA GLU A 355 20.39 -13.51 0.26
C GLU A 355 20.77 -13.99 -1.15
N SER A 356 21.36 -13.09 -1.94
CA SER A 356 21.65 -13.34 -3.35
C SER A 356 22.73 -14.41 -3.62
N TYR A 357 23.47 -14.83 -2.61
CA TYR A 357 24.48 -15.90 -2.75
C TYR A 357 23.89 -17.30 -2.63
N LEU A 358 22.62 -17.46 -2.23
CA LEU A 358 21.96 -18.76 -2.26
C LEU A 358 21.57 -19.14 -3.69
N GLU A 359 21.65 -20.43 -4.01
CA GLU A 359 21.28 -20.93 -5.33
C GLU A 359 19.77 -20.77 -5.58
N LEU A 360 19.40 -20.18 -6.72
CA LEU A 360 17.99 -19.89 -7.06
C LEU A 360 17.11 -21.14 -7.11
N GLU A 361 17.64 -22.25 -7.61
CA GLU A 361 16.91 -23.53 -7.69
C GLU A 361 16.50 -24.03 -6.29
N GLU A 362 17.40 -23.89 -5.31
CA GLU A 362 17.12 -24.25 -3.92
C GLU A 362 16.15 -23.29 -3.25
N CYS A 363 16.09 -22.04 -3.72
CA CYS A 363 15.26 -20.99 -3.16
C CYS A 363 13.88 -20.89 -3.85
N HIS A 364 13.62 -21.70 -4.87
CA HIS A 364 12.39 -21.65 -5.63
C HIS A 364 11.17 -21.91 -4.72
N PRO A 365 10.14 -21.03 -4.67
CA PRO A 365 9.05 -21.11 -3.70
C PRO A 365 8.26 -22.43 -3.74
N ARG A 366 8.11 -23.04 -4.92
CA ARG A 366 7.40 -24.34 -5.10
C ARG A 366 7.95 -25.46 -4.21
N SER A 367 9.24 -25.41 -3.88
CA SER A 367 9.88 -26.38 -2.98
C SER A 367 9.40 -26.28 -1.52
N TYR A 368 8.70 -25.20 -1.17
CA TYR A 368 8.31 -24.87 0.20
C TYR A 368 6.79 -24.84 0.43
N VAL A 369 5.96 -25.23 -0.54
CA VAL A 369 4.49 -25.27 -0.40
C VAL A 369 4.04 -26.16 0.77
N ASP A 370 4.73 -27.27 1.00
CA ASP A 370 4.47 -28.15 2.15
C ASP A 370 4.75 -27.45 3.48
N LYS A 371 5.81 -26.63 3.54
CA LYS A 371 6.15 -25.86 4.74
C LYS A 371 5.14 -24.76 4.99
N PHE A 372 4.71 -24.06 3.94
CA PHE A 372 3.61 -23.11 4.01
C PHE A 372 2.35 -23.76 4.58
N HIS A 373 1.91 -24.89 4.00
CA HIS A 373 0.72 -25.59 4.48
C HIS A 373 0.89 -26.13 5.92
N GLU A 374 2.07 -26.62 6.29
CA GLU A 374 2.37 -27.05 7.67
C GLU A 374 2.15 -25.92 8.67
N GLY A 375 2.64 -24.72 8.36
CA GLY A 375 2.48 -23.55 9.20
C GLY A 375 1.04 -23.04 9.27
N TYR A 376 0.35 -23.01 8.13
CA TYR A 376 -1.07 -22.69 8.04
C TYR A 376 -1.89 -23.62 8.96
N LYS A 377 -1.67 -24.93 8.86
CA LYS A 377 -2.37 -25.94 9.65
C LYS A 377 -2.17 -25.73 11.15
N GLN A 378 -0.93 -25.45 11.57
CA GLN A 378 -0.62 -25.25 12.99
C GLN A 378 -1.35 -24.04 13.57
N VAL A 379 -1.41 -22.93 12.82
CA VAL A 379 -2.13 -21.72 13.25
C VAL A 379 -3.65 -21.94 13.27
N ILE A 380 -4.24 -22.58 12.26
CA ILE A 380 -5.67 -22.90 12.25
C ILE A 380 -6.07 -23.78 13.45
N LEU A 381 -5.26 -24.80 13.78
CA LEU A 381 -5.53 -25.64 14.94
C LEU A 381 -5.45 -24.84 16.26
N ALA A 382 -4.49 -23.92 16.38
CA ALA A 382 -4.39 -23.03 17.55
C ALA A 382 -5.59 -22.06 17.64
N ILE A 383 -6.05 -21.52 16.50
CA ILE A 383 -7.26 -20.68 16.45
C ILE A 383 -8.49 -21.44 16.94
N PHE A 384 -8.70 -22.69 16.50
CA PHE A 384 -9.80 -23.51 16.99
C PHE A 384 -9.67 -23.83 18.49
N LEU A 385 -8.44 -24.08 18.97
CA LEU A 385 -8.19 -24.35 20.39
C LEU A 385 -8.51 -23.16 21.29
N TYR A 386 -8.24 -21.93 20.84
CA TYR A 386 -8.47 -20.69 21.59
C TYR A 386 -9.65 -19.87 21.06
N ARG A 387 -10.62 -20.53 20.41
CA ARG A 387 -11.74 -19.84 19.76
C ARG A 387 -12.57 -19.01 20.74
N ASP A 388 -12.85 -19.54 21.93
CA ASP A 388 -13.66 -18.84 22.93
C ASP A 388 -12.96 -17.57 23.45
N ASP A 389 -11.66 -17.65 23.77
CA ASP A 389 -10.82 -16.49 24.14
C ASP A 389 -10.83 -15.42 23.03
N LEU A 390 -10.76 -15.84 21.76
CA LEU A 390 -10.82 -14.94 20.61
C LEU A 390 -12.22 -14.31 20.46
N VAL A 391 -13.30 -15.08 20.65
CA VAL A 391 -14.66 -14.55 20.62
C VAL A 391 -14.85 -13.50 21.72
N ASP A 392 -14.36 -13.74 22.93
CA ASP A 392 -14.44 -12.79 24.04
C ASP A 392 -13.66 -11.50 23.76
N LEU A 393 -12.45 -11.62 23.21
CA LEU A 393 -11.66 -10.46 22.77
C LEU A 393 -12.41 -9.64 21.71
N LEU A 394 -12.95 -10.32 20.68
CA LEU A 394 -13.51 -9.67 19.51
C LEU A 394 -14.95 -9.18 19.72
N SER A 395 -15.70 -9.72 20.68
CA SER A 395 -17.08 -9.29 20.97
C SER A 395 -17.15 -7.84 21.46
N ASN A 396 -16.04 -7.30 21.96
CA ASN A 396 -15.94 -5.91 22.40
C ASN A 396 -15.51 -4.95 21.27
N LEU A 397 -15.29 -5.45 20.05
CA LEU A 397 -14.95 -4.63 18.90
C LEU A 397 -16.20 -3.99 18.29
N SER A 398 -16.34 -2.67 18.45
CA SER A 398 -17.28 -1.87 17.67
C SER A 398 -16.65 -0.53 17.32
N GLY A 399 -17.01 0.02 16.15
CA GLY A 399 -16.64 1.39 15.78
C GLY A 399 -15.17 1.65 15.41
N ILE A 400 -14.38 0.63 15.01
CA ILE A 400 -13.04 0.89 14.46
C ILE A 400 -13.16 1.65 13.14
N LYS A 401 -12.53 2.81 13.08
CA LYS A 401 -12.36 3.61 11.86
C LYS A 401 -11.31 2.98 10.96
N ASN A 402 -11.70 1.99 10.19
CA ASN A 402 -10.79 1.27 9.32
C ASN A 402 -10.88 1.70 7.85
N ARG A 403 -9.80 1.50 7.09
CA ARG A 403 -9.75 1.79 5.65
C ARG A 403 -10.75 0.91 4.90
N CYS A 404 -11.57 1.52 4.05
CA CYS A 404 -12.49 0.83 3.15
C CYS A 404 -11.98 0.98 1.71
N VAL A 405 -11.48 -0.11 1.13
CA VAL A 405 -11.00 -0.11 -0.27
C VAL A 405 -12.20 -0.28 -1.22
N ILE A 406 -12.82 0.83 -1.60
CA ILE A 406 -14.01 0.83 -2.47
C ILE A 406 -13.69 0.70 -3.97
N ARG A 407 -12.44 0.97 -4.34
CA ARG A 407 -11.88 0.83 -5.69
C ARG A 407 -10.38 0.52 -5.58
N PRO A 408 -9.80 -0.32 -6.46
CA PRO A 408 -8.37 -0.57 -6.46
C PRO A 408 -7.54 0.70 -6.70
N THR A 409 -6.50 0.91 -5.89
CA THR A 409 -5.56 2.04 -5.99
C THR A 409 -4.99 2.22 -7.40
N SER A 410 -4.67 1.12 -8.08
CA SER A 410 -4.14 1.12 -9.45
C SER A 410 -5.04 1.85 -10.46
N THR A 411 -6.36 1.86 -10.23
CA THR A 411 -7.28 2.66 -11.05
C THR A 411 -7.03 4.15 -10.83
N TYR A 412 -6.89 4.60 -9.59
CA TYR A 412 -6.58 5.99 -9.28
C TYR A 412 -5.21 6.40 -9.80
N ALA A 413 -4.19 5.54 -9.66
CA ALA A 413 -2.84 5.78 -10.18
C ALA A 413 -2.86 6.04 -11.70
N SER A 414 -3.63 5.23 -12.45
CA SER A 414 -3.79 5.41 -13.90
C SER A 414 -4.42 6.77 -14.24
N PHE A 415 -5.51 7.14 -13.56
CA PHE A 415 -6.17 8.44 -13.76
C PHE A 415 -5.27 9.62 -13.38
N LEU A 416 -4.54 9.55 -12.27
CA LEU A 416 -3.58 10.58 -11.86
C LEU A 416 -2.47 10.74 -12.90
N ASN A 417 -1.86 9.64 -13.33
CA ASN A 417 -0.84 9.65 -14.38
C ASN A 417 -1.38 10.27 -15.67
N THR A 418 -2.58 9.91 -16.11
CA THR A 418 -3.22 10.54 -17.29
C THR A 418 -3.49 12.04 -17.05
N SER A 419 -3.90 12.43 -15.84
CA SER A 419 -4.23 13.81 -15.49
C SER A 419 -3.05 14.77 -15.57
N TYR A 420 -1.80 14.26 -15.55
CA TYR A 420 -0.58 15.03 -15.73
C TYR A 420 -0.15 15.17 -17.19
N HIS A 421 -0.98 14.73 -18.14
CA HIS A 421 -0.76 15.07 -19.54
C HIS A 421 -1.04 16.58 -19.78
N PRO A 422 -0.23 17.29 -20.59
CA PRO A 422 -0.37 18.73 -20.81
C PRO A 422 -1.79 19.21 -21.14
N ASN A 423 -2.55 18.45 -21.94
CA ASN A 423 -3.95 18.78 -22.27
C ASN A 423 -4.89 18.94 -21.06
N TYR A 424 -4.67 18.17 -19.99
CA TYR A 424 -5.46 18.29 -18.76
C TYR A 424 -4.88 19.34 -17.80
N LEU A 425 -3.59 19.64 -17.92
CA LEU A 425 -2.92 20.65 -17.09
C LEU A 425 -3.20 22.10 -17.53
N LYS A 426 -3.83 22.31 -18.69
CA LYS A 426 -4.24 23.64 -19.20
C LYS A 426 -5.50 24.19 -18.51
N SER A 427 -6.36 23.33 -17.95
CA SER A 427 -7.67 23.75 -17.43
C SER A 427 -8.14 22.81 -16.32
N TRP A 428 -8.58 23.42 -15.22
CA TRP A 428 -9.21 22.75 -14.09
C TRP A 428 -10.45 21.95 -14.54
N GLU A 429 -11.28 22.52 -15.42
CA GLU A 429 -12.50 21.88 -15.93
C GLU A 429 -12.19 20.65 -16.76
N ASN A 430 -11.14 20.68 -17.59
CA ASN A 430 -10.73 19.51 -18.37
C ASN A 430 -10.25 18.38 -17.47
N ARG A 431 -9.47 18.70 -16.43
CA ARG A 431 -8.99 17.72 -15.46
C ARG A 431 -10.14 17.15 -14.62
N LYS A 432 -11.10 17.98 -14.21
CA LYS A 432 -12.34 17.54 -13.55
C LYS A 432 -13.19 16.62 -14.43
N LYS A 433 -13.34 16.95 -15.72
CA LYS A 433 -14.05 16.09 -16.70
C LYS A 433 -13.42 14.72 -16.83
N LEU A 434 -12.07 14.64 -16.83
CA LEU A 434 -11.35 13.36 -16.84
C LEU A 434 -11.75 12.50 -15.64
N PHE A 435 -11.65 13.02 -14.41
CA PHE A 435 -11.99 12.24 -13.21
C PHE A 435 -13.47 11.84 -13.14
N GLY A 436 -14.37 12.65 -13.72
CA GLY A 436 -15.79 12.29 -13.88
C GLY A 436 -16.04 10.99 -14.67
N LEU A 437 -15.05 10.48 -15.42
CA LEU A 437 -15.16 9.21 -16.15
C LEU A 437 -15.08 7.97 -15.24
N LEU A 438 -14.70 8.12 -13.96
CA LEU A 438 -14.62 7.01 -12.99
C LEU A 438 -15.96 6.30 -12.76
N LYS A 439 -17.07 7.02 -12.91
CA LYS A 439 -18.44 6.60 -12.56
C LYS A 439 -18.54 6.15 -11.09
N PHE A 440 -19.73 5.73 -10.66
CA PHE A 440 -19.94 5.30 -9.28
C PHE A 440 -19.02 4.13 -8.89
N PRO A 441 -18.45 4.14 -7.67
CA PRO A 441 -17.56 3.09 -7.23
C PRO A 441 -18.27 1.74 -7.16
N PRO A 442 -17.61 0.63 -7.53
CA PRO A 442 -18.26 -0.69 -7.62
C PRO A 442 -18.57 -1.31 -6.26
N LYS A 443 -17.81 -0.93 -5.21
CA LYS A 443 -17.96 -1.47 -3.86
C LYS A 443 -18.63 -0.47 -2.92
N VAL A 444 -19.61 0.31 -3.41
CA VAL A 444 -20.52 1.07 -2.55
C VAL A 444 -21.96 0.93 -3.04
N PRO A 445 -22.96 1.03 -2.15
CA PRO A 445 -24.36 1.18 -2.53
C PRO A 445 -24.57 2.29 -3.55
N LYS A 446 -25.44 2.05 -4.54
CA LYS A 446 -25.77 3.06 -5.57
C LYS A 446 -26.26 4.38 -4.97
N ARG A 447 -26.97 4.31 -3.83
CA ARG A 447 -27.51 5.48 -3.11
C ARG A 447 -26.45 6.48 -2.63
N ILE A 448 -25.25 6.00 -2.28
CA ILE A 448 -24.12 6.87 -1.89
C ILE A 448 -23.06 7.01 -3.00
N GLY A 449 -23.32 6.43 -4.18
CA GLY A 449 -22.36 6.39 -5.28
C GLY A 449 -21.94 7.78 -5.77
N LYS A 450 -22.82 8.77 -5.67
CA LYS A 450 -22.52 10.16 -6.01
C LYS A 450 -21.56 10.80 -5.00
N GLN A 451 -21.85 10.71 -3.70
CA GLN A 451 -21.01 11.27 -2.63
C GLN A 451 -19.62 10.65 -2.64
N ALA A 452 -19.55 9.32 -2.83
CA ALA A 452 -18.29 8.62 -2.94
C ALA A 452 -17.50 9.09 -4.18
N LEU A 453 -18.14 9.22 -5.35
CA LEU A 453 -17.50 9.75 -6.56
C LEU A 453 -17.05 11.21 -6.42
N ASP A 454 -17.84 12.05 -5.75
CA ASP A 454 -17.51 13.45 -5.51
C ASP A 454 -16.23 13.54 -4.66
N LEU A 455 -16.10 12.74 -3.59
CA LEU A 455 -14.88 12.65 -2.77
C LEU A 455 -13.70 12.04 -3.56
N GLU A 456 -13.94 11.01 -4.39
CA GLU A 456 -12.93 10.47 -5.29
C GLU A 456 -12.36 11.59 -6.18
N CYS A 457 -13.24 12.37 -6.82
CA CYS A 457 -12.85 13.46 -7.71
C CYS A 457 -12.13 14.59 -6.98
N GLU A 458 -12.59 14.99 -5.79
CA GLU A 458 -11.94 16.02 -4.97
C GLU A 458 -10.50 15.63 -4.62
N SER A 459 -10.29 14.41 -4.14
CA SER A 459 -8.94 13.91 -3.78
C SER A 459 -8.03 13.87 -5.00
N LEU A 460 -8.53 13.34 -6.13
CA LEU A 460 -7.76 13.22 -7.37
C LEU A 460 -7.42 14.57 -8.00
N MET A 461 -8.31 15.57 -7.84
CA MET A 461 -8.01 16.94 -8.24
C MET A 461 -6.79 17.47 -7.48
N ASP A 462 -6.57 17.11 -6.23
CA ASP A 462 -5.37 17.51 -5.48
C ASP A 462 -4.15 16.60 -5.70
N GLY A 463 -4.26 15.67 -6.65
CA GLY A 463 -3.21 14.71 -6.96
C GLY A 463 -3.04 13.67 -5.87
N GLU A 464 -4.09 13.41 -5.09
CA GLU A 464 -4.11 12.46 -3.97
C GLU A 464 -4.95 11.24 -4.30
N TYR A 465 -4.65 10.15 -3.63
CA TYR A 465 -5.44 8.94 -3.70
C TYR A 465 -6.65 9.08 -2.76
N PRO A 466 -7.88 8.81 -3.24
CA PRO A 466 -9.05 8.80 -2.38
C PRO A 466 -8.92 7.82 -1.21
N TYR A 467 -9.30 8.25 -0.01
CA TYR A 467 -9.20 7.45 1.21
C TYR A 467 -10.53 7.45 1.97
N PHE A 468 -11.14 6.28 2.05
CA PHE A 468 -12.42 6.07 2.71
C PHE A 468 -12.24 5.28 3.99
N THR A 469 -13.04 5.65 4.98
CA THR A 469 -13.19 4.89 6.22
C THR A 469 -14.66 4.58 6.44
N ALA A 470 -14.93 3.59 7.29
CA ALA A 470 -16.30 3.15 7.55
C ALA A 470 -17.21 4.29 8.04
N ASP A 471 -16.68 5.21 8.85
CA ASP A 471 -17.39 6.40 9.32
C ASP A 471 -17.71 7.39 8.19
N ILE A 472 -16.79 7.63 7.24
CA ILE A 472 -17.09 8.46 6.06
C ILE A 472 -18.26 7.89 5.26
N LEU A 473 -18.24 6.57 5.03
CA LEU A 473 -19.30 5.91 4.27
C LEU A 473 -20.63 5.88 5.04
N ALA A 474 -20.55 5.74 6.37
CA ALA A 474 -21.70 5.86 7.25
C ALA A 474 -22.32 7.26 7.22
N ASP A 475 -21.49 8.32 7.26
CA ASP A 475 -21.94 9.70 7.16
C ASP A 475 -22.70 9.94 5.85
N PHE A 476 -22.18 9.45 4.71
CA PHE A 476 -22.88 9.55 3.42
C PHE A 476 -24.26 8.87 3.44
N MET A 477 -24.36 7.70 4.06
CA MET A 477 -25.63 6.97 4.18
C MET A 477 -26.62 7.66 5.13
N SER A 478 -26.14 8.41 6.12
CA SER A 478 -27.01 9.15 7.06
C SER A 478 -27.71 10.36 6.41
N VAL A 479 -27.09 10.95 5.39
CA VAL A 479 -27.58 12.15 4.70
C VAL A 479 -28.53 11.82 3.54
N VAL A 480 -28.49 10.59 3.01
CA VAL A 480 -29.33 10.15 1.90
C VAL A 480 -30.50 9.31 2.44
N PRO A 481 -31.77 9.76 2.30
CA PRO A 481 -32.94 8.98 2.71
C PRO A 481 -32.95 7.59 2.07
N ASN A 482 -33.48 6.58 2.79
CA ASN A 482 -33.70 5.20 2.30
C ASN A 482 -34.81 5.11 1.23
N GLU A 483 -34.95 6.12 0.39
CA GLU A 483 -35.81 6.08 -0.78
C GLU A 483 -34.93 5.56 -1.92
N VAL A 484 -35.24 4.35 -2.40
CA VAL A 484 -34.59 3.61 -3.51
C VAL A 484 -33.57 2.54 -3.08
N SER A 485 -34.06 1.41 -2.56
CA SER A 485 -33.57 0.08 -2.98
C SER A 485 -34.61 -1.01 -2.70
N GLN A 486 -35.37 -1.41 -3.72
CA GLN A 486 -35.95 -2.75 -3.75
C GLN A 486 -34.79 -3.74 -3.97
N GLY A 487 -34.33 -4.42 -2.91
CA GLY A 487 -33.56 -5.68 -3.03
C GLY A 487 -32.19 -5.76 -2.36
N GLU A 488 -31.54 -4.65 -1.96
CA GLU A 488 -30.25 -4.68 -1.26
C GLU A 488 -30.39 -4.02 0.13
N ASN A 489 -30.24 -4.83 1.19
CA ASN A 489 -30.24 -4.41 2.58
C ASN A 489 -28.90 -3.73 2.91
N ASP A 490 -28.68 -2.53 2.37
CA ASP A 490 -27.46 -1.75 2.59
C ASP A 490 -27.53 -1.05 3.96
N SER A 491 -26.87 -1.62 4.99
CA SER A 491 -26.82 -1.02 6.33
C SER A 491 -25.60 -0.11 6.49
N LEU A 492 -25.70 0.85 7.42
CA LEU A 492 -24.57 1.66 7.89
C LEU A 492 -23.41 0.79 8.38
N GLU A 493 -23.74 -0.36 8.97
CA GLU A 493 -22.78 -1.28 9.59
C GLU A 493 -21.94 -2.05 8.58
N ASP A 494 -22.30 -2.04 7.29
CA ASP A 494 -21.71 -2.85 6.22
C ASP A 494 -20.21 -2.66 6.05
N PHE A 495 -19.75 -1.46 6.35
CA PHE A 495 -18.35 -1.05 6.20
C PHE A 495 -17.57 -1.15 7.50
N HIS A 496 -18.22 -1.42 8.63
CA HIS A 496 -17.50 -1.65 9.89
C HIS A 496 -16.75 -2.98 9.82
N VAL A 497 -15.58 -3.02 10.48
CA VAL A 497 -14.83 -4.25 10.66
C VAL A 497 -15.66 -5.28 11.44
N ALA A 498 -15.60 -6.53 11.03
CA ALA A 498 -16.40 -7.63 11.55
C ALA A 498 -15.57 -8.92 11.75
N PRO A 499 -14.39 -8.87 12.40
CA PRO A 499 -13.53 -10.06 12.53
C PRO A 499 -14.23 -11.20 13.26
N LEU A 500 -15.16 -10.88 14.18
CA LEU A 500 -15.96 -11.88 14.88
C LEU A 500 -16.90 -12.64 13.93
N GLU A 501 -17.50 -11.98 12.95
CA GLU A 501 -18.38 -12.64 11.98
C GLU A 501 -17.59 -13.58 11.09
N PHE A 502 -16.37 -13.19 10.69
CA PHE A 502 -15.46 -14.12 10.01
C PHE A 502 -15.12 -15.33 10.88
N LEU A 503 -14.70 -15.11 12.14
CA LEU A 503 -14.37 -16.18 13.09
C LEU A 503 -15.55 -17.14 13.36
N LYS A 504 -16.78 -16.60 13.46
CA LYS A 504 -18.00 -17.40 13.64
C LYS A 504 -18.31 -18.27 12.43
N ASN A 505 -18.05 -17.75 11.23
CA ASN A 505 -18.29 -18.43 9.96
C ASN A 505 -17.17 -19.42 9.60
N ILE A 506 -16.14 -19.56 10.42
CA ILE A 506 -15.13 -20.61 10.26
C ILE A 506 -15.73 -21.94 10.73
N ASP A 507 -16.20 -22.71 9.77
CA ASP A 507 -16.40 -24.14 9.95
C ASP A 507 -15.13 -24.91 9.58
N PHE A 508 -14.98 -26.11 10.15
CA PHE A 508 -13.85 -26.97 9.84
C PHE A 508 -13.93 -27.43 8.38
N MET A 509 -13.07 -26.87 7.52
CA MET A 509 -12.87 -27.38 6.16
C MET A 509 -11.81 -28.48 6.16
N PRO A 510 -11.97 -29.53 5.33
CA PRO A 510 -10.92 -30.54 5.15
C PRO A 510 -9.61 -29.88 4.74
N LEU A 511 -8.57 -30.07 5.56
CA LEU A 511 -7.25 -29.48 5.33
C LEU A 511 -6.63 -29.91 3.99
N ASP A 512 -7.02 -31.06 3.46
CA ASP A 512 -6.59 -31.52 2.14
C ASP A 512 -7.11 -30.64 1.00
N THR A 513 -8.33 -30.10 1.11
CA THR A 513 -8.88 -29.15 0.14
C THR A 513 -8.13 -27.83 0.19
N ILE A 514 -7.83 -27.34 1.39
CA ILE A 514 -7.03 -26.12 1.57
C ILE A 514 -5.61 -26.33 1.05
N ARG A 515 -5.01 -27.50 1.32
CA ARG A 515 -3.71 -27.89 0.77
C ARG A 515 -3.74 -27.84 -0.75
N TYR A 516 -4.75 -28.42 -1.38
CA TYR A 516 -4.90 -28.39 -2.84
C TYR A 516 -4.89 -26.97 -3.40
N LEU A 517 -5.62 -26.03 -2.77
CA LEU A 517 -5.62 -24.62 -3.17
C LEU A 517 -4.24 -23.96 -3.02
N HIS A 518 -3.51 -24.23 -1.93
CA HIS A 518 -2.15 -23.72 -1.76
C HIS A 518 -1.21 -24.25 -2.85
N TYR A 519 -1.31 -25.54 -3.22
CA TYR A 519 -0.54 -26.10 -4.32
C TYR A 519 -0.89 -25.45 -5.66
N GLY A 520 -2.18 -25.23 -5.92
CA GLY A 520 -2.63 -24.50 -7.12
C GLY A 520 -2.04 -23.10 -7.20
N ALA A 521 -2.05 -22.35 -6.09
CA ALA A 521 -1.48 -21.01 -6.03
C ALA A 521 0.04 -21.02 -6.28
N PHE A 522 0.78 -21.92 -5.63
CA PHE A 522 2.24 -22.02 -5.81
C PHE A 522 2.65 -22.56 -7.20
N ALA A 523 1.79 -23.35 -7.85
CA ALA A 523 2.04 -23.83 -9.21
C ALA A 523 2.03 -22.69 -10.24
N GLY A 524 1.31 -21.60 -9.98
CA GLY A 524 1.21 -20.42 -10.85
C GLY A 524 2.35 -19.40 -10.72
N ILE A 525 3.43 -19.73 -10.00
CA ILE A 525 4.61 -18.87 -9.84
C ILE A 525 5.50 -18.96 -11.08
N ASP A 526 5.96 -17.80 -11.53
CA ASP A 526 5.78 -17.44 -12.92
C ASP A 526 7.05 -17.48 -13.77
N SER A 527 8.27 -17.51 -13.21
CA SER A 527 9.48 -17.57 -14.05
C SER A 527 9.49 -18.80 -14.98
N SER A 528 8.94 -19.92 -14.51
CA SER A 528 8.74 -21.15 -15.31
C SER A 528 7.64 -21.06 -16.38
N VAL A 529 6.66 -20.15 -16.21
CA VAL A 529 5.50 -19.95 -17.10
C VAL A 529 5.75 -18.79 -18.09
N TRP A 530 6.48 -17.74 -17.68
CA TRP A 530 6.93 -16.64 -18.54
C TRP A 530 7.91 -17.11 -19.61
N ALA A 531 8.81 -18.05 -19.29
CA ALA A 531 9.79 -18.56 -20.25
C ALA A 531 9.18 -19.49 -21.32
N THR A 532 7.98 -20.02 -21.09
CA THR A 532 7.31 -21.00 -21.97
C THR A 532 6.06 -20.43 -22.67
N ARG A 533 5.85 -19.10 -22.57
CA ARG A 533 4.68 -18.39 -23.08
C ARG A 533 4.70 -18.19 -24.60
N ASP A 534 4.74 -19.27 -25.36
CA ASP A 534 4.25 -19.29 -26.75
C ASP A 534 2.74 -19.57 -26.72
N HIS A 535 1.91 -18.53 -26.54
CA HIS A 535 0.45 -18.46 -26.80
C HIS A 535 -0.50 -19.64 -26.45
N GLY A 536 -0.08 -20.64 -25.68
CA GLY A 536 -0.90 -21.78 -25.27
C GLY A 536 -1.64 -21.51 -23.98
N GLU A 537 -2.95 -21.79 -23.95
CA GLU A 537 -3.69 -21.97 -22.70
C GLU A 537 -2.93 -22.96 -21.80
N ILE A 538 -2.71 -22.60 -20.53
CA ILE A 538 -2.14 -23.50 -19.54
C ILE A 538 -3.15 -24.64 -19.37
N PRO A 539 -2.82 -25.90 -19.73
CA PRO A 539 -3.74 -27.01 -19.54
C PRO A 539 -4.01 -27.16 -18.04
N PRO A 540 -5.26 -27.47 -17.62
CA PRO A 540 -5.54 -27.76 -16.22
C PRO A 540 -4.63 -28.91 -15.75
N PHE A 541 -4.04 -28.74 -14.57
CA PHE A 541 -3.04 -29.66 -14.02
C PHE A 541 -3.59 -31.10 -13.82
N PHE A 542 -4.92 -31.28 -13.79
CA PHE A 542 -5.60 -32.58 -13.90
C PHE A 542 -7.05 -32.43 -14.41
N ASP A 543 -7.56 -33.49 -15.04
CA ASP A 543 -8.95 -33.67 -15.50
C ASP A 543 -9.80 -34.29 -14.37
N LEU A 544 -10.75 -33.53 -13.81
CA LEU A 544 -11.72 -34.04 -12.84
C LEU A 544 -12.85 -34.72 -13.62
N LYS A 545 -12.72 -36.04 -13.83
CA LYS A 545 -13.87 -36.86 -14.21
C LYS A 545 -14.82 -36.95 -13.02
N VAL A 546 -15.91 -36.20 -13.11
CA VAL A 546 -17.07 -36.40 -12.24
C VAL A 546 -17.80 -37.62 -12.78
N ASP A 547 -17.63 -38.77 -12.11
CA ASP A 547 -18.46 -39.94 -12.39
C ASP A 547 -19.89 -39.62 -11.94
N ASN A 548 -20.83 -39.70 -12.89
CA ASN A 548 -22.27 -39.44 -12.71
C ASN A 548 -22.96 -40.47 -11.82
#